data_AF-A0A2Z5ENE9-F1
#
_entry.id   AF-A0A2Z5ENE9-F1
#
_cell.length_a   1.000
_cell.length_b   1.000
_cell.length_c   1.000
_cell.angle_alpha   90.00
_cell.angle_beta   90.00
_cell.angle_gamma   90.00
#
_symmetry.space_group_name_H-M   'P 1'
#
loop_
_entity.id
_entity.type
_entity.pdbx_description
1 polymer ?
#
loop_
_entity_poly.entity_id
_entity_poly.type
_entity_poly.pdbx_seq_one_letter_code
_entity_poly.pdbx_strand_id
1 'polypeptide(L)'
;QRQQPDLVAVITTGLVDACGEDVSRTLRLRSPGPPVVLAAVSDLDGGLEQGYTTAVESLISELVLPATGPNVDDQITLLPGPALSPLDVEELRQTAEAFGLRSIVLPDFSRSLDGHLDDDWGPLLNGGTPLSDVAVASRSTAVLALGAALAPAGRMLGGAQAWTAPHAIGLDASDAVVGNSSGNAAEGLAGAARTIEAVYSYPHQNHATM
;
A
#
# COMPACT_ATOMS: atom_id res chain seq x y z
N GLN A 1 -4.09 24.96 18.84
CA GLN A 1 -3.21 23.90 19.35
C GLN A 1 -2.32 23.42 18.20
N ARG A 2 -1.07 23.01 18.45
CA ARG A 2 -0.22 22.36 17.43
C ARG A 2 -0.66 20.89 17.32
N GLN A 3 -0.78 20.40 16.09
CA GLN A 3 -1.05 18.98 15.83
C GLN A 3 0.10 18.10 16.34
N GLN A 4 -0.22 16.90 16.78
CA GLN A 4 0.74 15.88 17.23
C GLN A 4 0.64 14.63 16.34
N PRO A 5 1.12 14.69 15.09
CA PRO A 5 1.08 13.54 14.19
C PRO A 5 2.13 12.50 14.59
N ASP A 6 1.83 11.23 14.34
CA ASP A 6 2.77 10.12 14.48
C ASP A 6 3.80 10.08 13.33
N LEU A 7 3.44 10.60 12.16
CA LEU A 7 4.28 10.64 10.96
C LEU A 7 4.05 11.96 10.21
N VAL A 8 5.12 12.53 9.65
CA VAL A 8 5.02 13.68 8.74
C VAL A 8 5.53 13.27 7.36
N ALA A 9 4.67 13.31 6.35
CA ALA A 9 5.08 13.16 4.96
C ALA A 9 5.38 14.54 4.36
N VAL A 10 6.54 14.68 3.72
CA VAL A 10 6.97 15.87 2.98
C VAL A 10 7.07 15.48 1.52
N ILE A 11 6.32 16.18 0.67
CA ILE A 11 6.30 15.98 -0.78
C ILE A 11 6.80 17.28 -1.42
N THR A 12 7.78 17.18 -2.30
CA THR A 12 8.31 18.37 -3.02
C THR A 12 7.40 18.77 -4.18
N THR A 13 7.60 19.98 -4.68
CA THR A 13 6.92 20.52 -5.88
C THR A 13 7.98 20.89 -6.92
N GLY A 14 7.62 21.08 -8.19
CA GLY A 14 8.61 21.46 -9.20
C GLY A 14 9.27 22.81 -8.97
N LEU A 15 8.68 23.72 -8.19
CA LEU A 15 9.38 24.94 -7.80
C LEU A 15 10.57 24.64 -6.88
N VAL A 16 10.37 23.76 -5.90
CA VAL A 16 11.42 23.33 -4.96
C VAL A 16 12.54 22.62 -5.72
N ASP A 17 12.17 21.78 -6.69
CA ASP A 17 13.10 21.06 -7.56
C ASP A 17 13.86 22.02 -8.50
N ALA A 18 13.16 22.94 -9.18
CA ALA A 18 13.75 23.93 -10.07
C ALA A 18 14.69 24.91 -9.35
N CYS A 19 14.40 25.23 -8.09
CA CYS A 19 15.28 26.02 -7.24
C CYS A 19 16.52 25.24 -6.77
N GLY A 20 16.55 23.91 -6.91
CA GLY A 20 17.64 23.05 -6.44
C GLY A 20 17.77 23.01 -4.92
N GLU A 21 16.66 23.10 -4.19
CA GLU A 21 16.70 23.08 -2.72
C GLU A 21 17.06 21.69 -2.17
N ASP A 22 18.05 21.65 -1.27
CA ASP A 22 18.38 20.43 -0.53
C ASP A 22 17.44 20.24 0.67
N VAL A 23 16.23 19.76 0.37
CA VAL A 23 15.18 19.51 1.38
C VAL A 23 15.63 18.44 2.38
N SER A 24 16.36 17.41 1.92
CA SER A 24 16.88 16.34 2.79
C SER A 24 17.79 16.90 3.87
N ARG A 25 18.76 17.75 3.50
CA ARG A 25 19.64 18.42 4.46
C ARG A 25 18.87 19.33 5.40
N THR A 26 17.89 20.08 4.88
CA THR A 26 17.04 20.96 5.70
C THR A 26 16.28 20.16 6.76
N LEU A 27 15.70 19.02 6.37
CA LEU A 27 14.99 18.12 7.28
C LEU A 27 15.90 17.46 8.33
N ARG A 28 17.21 17.36 8.10
CA ARG A 28 18.19 16.88 9.10
C ARG A 28 18.54 17.92 10.17
N LEU A 29 18.30 19.21 9.89
CA LEU A 29 18.54 20.31 10.83
C LEU A 29 17.35 20.58 11.77
N ARG A 30 16.23 19.89 11.55
CA ARG A 30 15.01 20.06 12.36
C ARG A 30 15.24 19.60 13.81
N SER A 31 14.49 20.18 14.74
CA SER A 31 14.42 19.64 16.11
C SER A 31 13.78 18.24 16.12
N PRO A 32 14.14 17.37 17.08
CA PRO A 32 13.52 16.05 17.21
C PRO A 32 11.99 16.13 17.24
N GLY A 33 11.34 15.15 16.60
CA GLY A 33 9.90 15.08 16.44
C GLY A 33 9.50 13.74 15.81
N PRO A 34 8.28 13.63 15.26
CA PRO A 34 7.87 12.40 14.57
C PRO A 34 8.83 12.07 13.40
N PRO A 35 8.86 10.79 12.98
CA PRO A 35 9.50 10.40 11.73
C PRO A 35 9.00 11.29 10.59
N VAL A 36 9.92 11.57 9.66
CA VAL A 36 9.61 12.35 8.46
C VAL A 36 9.97 11.52 7.26
N VAL A 37 9.02 11.36 6.34
CA VAL A 37 9.22 10.70 5.06
C VAL A 37 9.28 11.77 3.98
N LEU A 38 10.38 11.86 3.26
CA LEU A 38 10.54 12.79 2.14
C LEU A 38 10.33 12.05 0.82
N ALA A 39 9.26 12.40 0.10
CA ALA A 39 9.06 12.03 -1.29
C ALA A 39 9.49 13.20 -2.17
N ALA A 40 10.74 13.15 -2.65
CA ALA A 40 11.27 14.13 -3.58
C ALA A 40 10.72 13.84 -4.99
N VAL A 41 9.61 14.49 -5.33
CA VAL A 41 8.93 14.38 -6.62
C VAL A 41 8.95 15.72 -7.35
N SER A 42 9.02 15.66 -8.67
CA SER A 42 8.92 16.82 -9.56
C SER A 42 7.61 16.72 -10.35
N ASP A 43 6.85 17.80 -10.46
CA ASP A 43 5.71 17.88 -11.38
C ASP A 43 6.12 18.25 -12.80
N LEU A 44 7.43 18.43 -13.03
CA LEU A 44 8.02 18.71 -14.35
C LEU A 44 8.34 17.44 -15.14
N ASP A 45 8.47 16.30 -14.46
CA ASP A 45 8.86 15.02 -15.05
C ASP A 45 7.97 13.87 -14.56
N GLY A 46 7.47 13.06 -15.50
CA GLY A 46 6.66 11.88 -15.20
C GLY A 46 5.16 12.18 -14.99
N GLY A 47 4.51 11.39 -14.14
CA GLY A 47 3.08 11.50 -13.86
C GLY A 47 2.74 11.02 -12.45
N LEU A 48 1.44 11.01 -12.13
CA LEU A 48 0.95 10.65 -10.79
C LEU A 48 1.47 9.28 -10.34
N GLU A 49 1.47 8.28 -11.22
CA GLU A 49 1.97 6.94 -10.89
C GLU A 49 3.43 6.95 -10.44
N GLN A 50 4.27 7.74 -11.11
CA GLN A 50 5.69 7.83 -10.77
C GLN A 50 5.88 8.52 -9.41
N GLY A 51 5.16 9.63 -9.19
CA GLY A 51 5.20 10.34 -7.90
C GLY A 51 4.67 9.48 -6.76
N TYR A 52 3.61 8.70 -6.99
CA TYR A 52 3.08 7.75 -6.03
C TYR A 52 4.10 6.66 -5.71
N THR A 53 4.71 6.02 -6.72
CA THR A 53 5.77 5.03 -6.50
C THR A 53 6.92 5.62 -5.69
N THR A 54 7.42 6.81 -6.02
CA THR A 54 8.47 7.47 -5.24
C THR A 54 8.06 7.70 -3.78
N ALA A 55 6.80 8.08 -3.53
CA ALA A 55 6.30 8.21 -2.17
C ALA A 55 6.27 6.87 -1.41
N VAL A 56 5.87 5.77 -2.06
CA VAL A 56 5.90 4.42 -1.47
C VAL A 56 7.34 3.95 -1.21
N GLU A 57 8.26 4.19 -2.14
CA GLU A 57 9.68 3.85 -1.96
C GLU A 57 10.30 4.63 -0.79
N SER A 58 9.95 5.92 -0.64
CA SER A 58 10.37 6.74 0.50
C SER A 58 9.77 6.25 1.82
N LEU A 59 8.49 5.85 1.84
CA LEU A 59 7.85 5.24 3.02
C LEU A 59 8.60 3.97 3.44
N ILE A 60 8.90 3.09 2.48
CA ILE A 60 9.62 1.84 2.74
C ILE A 60 11.02 2.15 3.28
N SER A 61 11.76 3.04 2.62
CA SER A 61 13.15 3.35 2.97
C SER A 61 13.31 3.96 4.36
N GLU A 62 12.37 4.79 4.79
CA GLU A 62 12.46 5.52 6.06
C GLU A 62 11.82 4.77 7.24
N LEU A 63 10.76 3.99 7.00
CA LEU A 63 9.94 3.41 8.07
C LEU A 63 10.14 1.91 8.27
N VAL A 64 10.52 1.17 7.22
CA VAL A 64 10.66 -0.29 7.31
C VAL A 64 12.04 -0.63 7.88
N LEU A 65 12.07 -1.46 8.92
CA LEU A 65 13.33 -1.92 9.48
C LEU A 65 13.90 -3.05 8.61
N PRO A 66 15.24 -3.14 8.47
CA PRO A 66 15.87 -4.28 7.82
C PRO A 66 15.42 -5.60 8.46
N ALA A 67 15.07 -6.58 7.62
CA ALA A 67 14.65 -7.88 8.10
C ALA A 67 15.77 -8.53 8.94
N THR A 68 15.47 -8.82 10.21
CA THR A 68 16.36 -9.55 11.11
C THR A 68 15.62 -10.78 11.62
N GLY A 69 16.16 -11.97 11.32
CA GLY A 69 15.53 -13.24 11.65
C GLY A 69 14.54 -13.74 10.58
N PRO A 70 13.78 -14.81 10.89
CA PRO A 70 12.86 -15.40 9.93
C PRO A 70 11.66 -14.49 9.66
N ASN A 71 11.01 -14.75 8.52
CA ASN A 71 9.71 -14.18 8.21
C ASN A 71 8.69 -14.52 9.30
N VAL A 72 7.67 -13.66 9.44
CA VAL A 72 6.53 -13.89 10.31
C VAL A 72 5.54 -14.76 9.54
N ASP A 73 5.25 -15.95 10.07
CA ASP A 73 4.29 -16.88 9.47
C ASP A 73 2.94 -16.19 9.23
N ASP A 74 2.31 -16.55 8.12
CA ASP A 74 1.02 -16.02 7.65
C ASP A 74 0.96 -14.50 7.41
N GLN A 75 2.06 -13.76 7.54
CA GLN A 75 2.09 -12.31 7.26
C GLN A 75 2.41 -12.02 5.79
N ILE A 76 1.61 -11.15 5.16
CA ILE A 76 1.87 -10.61 3.81
C ILE A 76 1.86 -9.07 3.83
N THR A 77 2.55 -8.44 2.88
CA THR A 77 2.41 -7.00 2.61
C THR A 77 1.74 -6.76 1.26
N LEU A 78 0.73 -5.90 1.25
CA LEU A 78 0.05 -5.40 0.06
C LEU A 78 0.50 -3.97 -0.23
N LEU A 79 0.98 -3.72 -1.45
CA LEU A 79 1.28 -2.38 -1.95
C LEU A 79 0.20 -1.99 -2.98
N PRO A 80 -0.84 -1.25 -2.56
CA PRO A 80 -1.91 -0.86 -3.46
C PRO A 80 -1.48 0.29 -4.38
N GLY A 81 -1.72 0.12 -5.67
CA GLY A 81 -1.46 1.15 -6.68
C GLY A 81 -2.45 2.30 -6.62
N PRO A 82 -2.10 3.44 -7.24
CA PRO A 82 -2.91 4.67 -7.16
C PRO A 82 -4.25 4.58 -7.93
N ALA A 83 -4.43 3.56 -8.76
CA ALA A 83 -5.68 3.32 -9.48
C ALA A 83 -6.73 2.55 -8.65
N LEU A 84 -6.35 2.00 -7.49
CA LEU A 84 -7.28 1.27 -6.61
C LEU A 84 -8.06 2.26 -5.75
N SER A 85 -9.37 2.03 -5.62
CA SER A 85 -10.20 2.78 -4.69
C SER A 85 -9.98 2.30 -3.24
N PRO A 86 -10.36 3.11 -2.23
CA PRO A 86 -10.34 2.69 -0.83
C PRO A 86 -11.02 1.33 -0.60
N LEU A 87 -12.15 1.09 -1.28
CA LEU A 87 -12.89 -0.16 -1.17
C LEU A 87 -12.16 -1.34 -1.81
N ASP A 88 -11.49 -1.14 -2.95
CA ASP A 88 -10.69 -2.22 -3.57
C ASP A 88 -9.56 -2.68 -2.63
N VAL A 89 -8.92 -1.73 -1.94
CA VAL A 89 -7.86 -2.03 -0.96
C VAL A 89 -8.42 -2.77 0.26
N GLU A 90 -9.60 -2.37 0.73
CA GLU A 90 -10.30 -3.07 1.81
C GLU A 90 -10.65 -4.52 1.42
N GLU A 91 -11.22 -4.73 0.23
CA GLU A 91 -11.58 -6.06 -0.29
C GLU A 91 -10.35 -6.98 -0.44
N LEU A 92 -9.23 -6.44 -0.92
CA LEU A 92 -7.96 -7.18 -1.01
C LEU A 92 -7.48 -7.63 0.37
N ARG A 93 -7.59 -6.75 1.38
CA ARG A 93 -7.23 -7.08 2.77
C ARG A 93 -8.13 -8.19 3.30
N GLN A 94 -9.45 -8.01 3.21
CA GLN A 94 -10.44 -8.96 3.71
C GLN A 94 -10.32 -10.32 3.02
N THR A 95 -10.00 -10.33 1.72
CA THR A 95 -9.73 -11.56 0.98
C THR A 95 -8.53 -12.29 1.55
N ALA A 96 -7.40 -11.60 1.78
CA ALA A 96 -6.22 -12.21 2.40
C ALA A 96 -6.51 -12.75 3.81
N GLU A 97 -7.23 -11.98 4.62
CA GLU A 97 -7.63 -12.37 5.98
C GLU A 97 -8.58 -13.58 5.99
N ALA A 98 -9.45 -13.73 4.98
CA ALA A 98 -10.30 -14.91 4.81
C ALA A 98 -9.50 -16.21 4.55
N PHE A 99 -8.29 -16.09 4.00
CA PHE A 99 -7.34 -17.21 3.87
C PHE A 99 -6.50 -17.45 5.14
N GLY A 100 -6.74 -16.69 6.21
CA GLY A 100 -5.99 -16.78 7.46
C GLY A 100 -4.68 -16.00 7.46
N LEU A 101 -4.45 -15.13 6.47
CA LEU A 101 -3.25 -14.32 6.38
C LEU A 101 -3.41 -13.02 7.18
N ARG A 102 -2.33 -12.57 7.80
CA ARG A 102 -2.21 -11.21 8.35
C ARG A 102 -1.68 -10.28 7.27
N SER A 103 -2.48 -9.32 6.84
CA SER A 103 -2.09 -8.34 5.82
C SER A 103 -1.64 -7.01 6.41
N ILE A 104 -0.45 -6.56 6.00
CA ILE A 104 0.02 -5.18 6.18
C ILE A 104 -0.22 -4.44 4.85
N VAL A 105 -0.90 -3.29 4.88
CA VAL A 105 -1.18 -2.51 3.66
C VAL A 105 -0.35 -1.23 3.67
N LEU A 106 0.44 -0.97 2.63
CA LEU A 106 1.37 0.16 2.62
C LEU A 106 1.41 0.88 1.26
N PRO A 107 0.98 2.16 1.17
CA PRO A 107 0.21 2.91 2.17
C PRO A 107 -1.23 2.40 2.27
N ASP A 108 -1.84 2.51 3.45
CA ASP A 108 -3.25 2.17 3.66
C ASP A 108 -4.11 3.43 3.71
N PHE A 109 -4.72 3.76 2.58
CA PHE A 109 -5.68 4.86 2.47
C PHE A 109 -7.14 4.39 2.59
N SER A 110 -7.39 3.07 2.66
CA SER A 110 -8.76 2.53 2.70
C SER A 110 -9.51 2.98 3.95
N ARG A 111 -8.83 3.04 5.09
CA ARG A 111 -9.42 3.38 6.39
C ARG A 111 -9.59 4.87 6.64
N SER A 112 -8.85 5.70 5.91
CA SER A 112 -8.94 7.16 6.03
C SER A 112 -9.83 7.79 4.98
N LEU A 113 -10.14 7.06 3.90
CA LEU A 113 -10.96 7.50 2.76
C LEU A 113 -12.17 6.58 2.53
N ASP A 114 -12.62 5.86 3.56
CA ASP A 114 -13.82 4.99 3.51
C ASP A 114 -15.15 5.79 3.51
N GLY A 115 -15.09 7.10 3.75
CA GLY A 115 -16.26 7.96 3.87
C GLY A 115 -16.96 7.87 5.23
N HIS A 116 -16.34 7.20 6.21
CA HIS A 116 -16.80 7.24 7.59
C HIS A 116 -16.59 8.64 8.17
N LEU A 117 -17.62 9.16 8.85
CA LEU A 117 -17.55 10.43 9.57
C LEU A 117 -17.60 10.10 11.06
N ASP A 118 -16.50 10.34 11.75
CA ASP A 118 -16.45 10.24 13.20
C ASP A 118 -17.37 11.30 13.84
N ASP A 119 -17.87 10.99 15.05
CA ASP A 119 -18.71 11.90 15.83
C ASP A 119 -17.99 13.24 16.13
N ASP A 120 -16.66 13.19 16.26
CA ASP A 120 -15.79 14.34 16.52
C ASP A 120 -14.85 14.60 15.33
N TRP A 121 -14.77 15.86 14.90
CA TRP A 121 -13.84 16.26 13.85
C TRP A 121 -12.39 16.28 14.35
N GLY A 122 -11.52 15.58 13.61
CA GLY A 122 -10.07 15.56 13.81
C GLY A 122 -9.32 16.23 12.65
N PRO A 123 -8.24 16.99 12.94
CA PRO A 123 -7.37 17.58 11.91
C PRO A 123 -6.34 16.60 11.35
N LEU A 124 -6.20 15.43 11.95
CA LEU A 124 -5.32 14.35 11.51
C LEU A 124 -6.16 13.24 10.89
N LEU A 125 -5.54 12.48 9.98
CA LEU A 125 -6.17 11.29 9.40
C LEU A 125 -6.37 10.26 10.51
N ASN A 126 -7.58 9.69 10.56
CA ASN A 126 -7.88 8.53 11.37
C ASN A 126 -7.72 7.26 10.53
N GLY A 127 -7.18 6.20 11.13
CA GLY A 127 -6.90 4.93 10.45
C GLY A 127 -5.51 4.83 9.81
N GLY A 128 -5.40 3.96 8.80
CA GLY A 128 -4.15 3.56 8.15
C GLY A 128 -3.43 2.42 8.88
N THR A 129 -2.24 2.09 8.36
CA THR A 129 -1.39 1.02 8.91
C THR A 129 -0.52 1.57 10.05
N PRO A 130 -0.54 0.95 11.25
CA PRO A 130 0.28 1.39 12.37
C PRO A 130 1.77 1.40 12.03
N LEU A 131 2.53 2.39 12.52
CA LEU A 131 3.98 2.47 12.29
C LEU A 131 4.73 1.22 12.80
N SER A 132 4.22 0.57 13.85
CA SER A 132 4.77 -0.71 14.33
C SER A 132 4.67 -1.83 13.31
N ASP A 133 3.58 -1.84 12.53
CA ASP A 133 3.33 -2.85 11.50
C ASP A 133 4.16 -2.52 10.25
N VAL A 134 4.24 -1.25 9.86
CA VAL A 134 5.15 -0.80 8.79
C VAL A 134 6.60 -1.20 9.09
N ALA A 135 7.06 -1.00 10.33
CA ALA A 135 8.43 -1.32 10.74
C ALA A 135 8.81 -2.79 10.51
N VAL A 136 7.84 -3.71 10.59
CA VAL A 136 8.07 -5.16 10.43
C VAL A 136 7.60 -5.70 9.07
N ALA A 137 7.20 -4.83 8.14
CA ALA A 137 6.70 -5.23 6.83
C ALA A 137 7.72 -6.06 6.02
N SER A 138 9.02 -5.82 6.22
CA SER A 138 10.12 -6.58 5.60
C SER A 138 10.17 -8.06 6.01
N ARG A 139 9.47 -8.43 7.08
CA ARG A 139 9.38 -9.82 7.57
C ARG A 139 8.17 -10.56 7.01
N SER A 140 7.43 -9.97 6.07
CA SER A 140 6.31 -10.64 5.42
C SER A 140 6.80 -11.80 4.56
N THR A 141 6.06 -12.90 4.57
CA THR A 141 6.34 -14.09 3.74
C THR A 141 6.14 -13.82 2.24
N ALA A 142 5.26 -12.88 1.91
CA ALA A 142 5.04 -12.41 0.55
C ALA A 142 4.79 -10.90 0.52
N VAL A 143 5.17 -10.27 -0.59
CA VAL A 143 4.86 -8.88 -0.92
C VAL A 143 4.14 -8.85 -2.25
N LEU A 144 2.95 -8.26 -2.30
CA LEU A 144 2.11 -8.16 -3.48
C LEU A 144 1.98 -6.69 -3.87
N ALA A 145 2.61 -6.30 -4.98
CA ALA A 145 2.47 -4.98 -5.58
C ALA A 145 1.38 -4.99 -6.66
N LEU A 146 0.37 -4.16 -6.49
CA LEU A 146 -0.77 -4.08 -7.41
C LEU A 146 -0.69 -2.78 -8.18
N GLY A 147 -0.36 -2.87 -9.46
CA GLY A 147 0.01 -1.74 -10.32
C GLY A 147 1.46 -1.88 -10.78
N ALA A 148 1.68 -1.90 -12.09
CA ALA A 148 2.99 -2.16 -12.68
C ALA A 148 4.07 -1.16 -12.20
N ALA A 149 3.68 0.10 -11.95
CA ALA A 149 4.55 1.15 -11.44
C ALA A 149 5.14 0.85 -10.06
N LEU A 150 4.51 -0.03 -9.26
CA LEU A 150 4.98 -0.40 -7.91
C LEU A 150 5.98 -1.56 -7.90
N ALA A 151 6.34 -2.14 -9.06
CA ALA A 151 7.33 -3.23 -9.11
C ALA A 151 8.66 -2.88 -8.41
N PRO A 152 9.22 -1.65 -8.54
CA PRO A 152 10.41 -1.24 -7.79
C PRO A 152 10.22 -1.28 -6.28
N ALA A 153 9.13 -0.68 -5.76
CA ALA A 153 8.79 -0.69 -4.33
C ALA A 153 8.58 -2.13 -3.80
N GLY A 154 7.91 -2.98 -4.58
CA GLY A 154 7.77 -4.40 -4.26
C GLY A 154 9.13 -5.08 -4.08
N ARG A 155 10.07 -4.88 -5.01
CA ARG A 155 11.42 -5.44 -4.92
C ARG A 155 12.23 -4.89 -3.75
N MET A 156 12.03 -3.63 -3.35
CA MET A 156 12.69 -3.08 -2.17
C MET A 156 12.30 -3.84 -0.90
N LEU A 157 11.05 -4.29 -0.80
CA LEU A 157 10.52 -4.94 0.39
C LEU A 157 10.65 -6.48 0.35
N GLY A 158 10.29 -7.11 -0.76
CA GLY A 158 10.23 -8.57 -0.93
C GLY A 158 11.35 -9.17 -1.79
N GLY A 159 12.28 -8.34 -2.28
CA GLY A 159 13.35 -8.79 -3.17
C GLY A 159 12.82 -9.39 -4.48
N ALA A 160 13.51 -10.42 -4.98
CA ALA A 160 13.11 -11.12 -6.21
C ALA A 160 11.81 -11.93 -6.07
N GLN A 161 11.33 -12.15 -4.84
CA GLN A 161 10.10 -12.89 -4.54
C GLN A 161 8.88 -11.98 -4.44
N ALA A 162 9.07 -10.65 -4.55
CA ALA A 162 7.96 -9.72 -4.61
C ALA A 162 7.14 -9.97 -5.88
N TRP A 163 5.86 -10.22 -5.69
CA TRP A 163 4.93 -10.42 -6.79
C TRP A 163 4.37 -9.09 -7.24
N THR A 164 4.29 -8.87 -8.55
CA THR A 164 3.69 -7.66 -9.12
C THR A 164 2.64 -8.05 -10.13
N ALA A 165 1.42 -7.56 -9.94
CA ALA A 165 0.34 -7.67 -10.90
C ALA A 165 0.00 -6.28 -11.47
N PRO A 166 -0.27 -6.13 -12.77
CA PRO A 166 -0.60 -4.82 -13.35
C PRO A 166 -1.94 -4.28 -12.87
N HIS A 167 -2.90 -5.16 -12.54
CA HIS A 167 -4.21 -4.83 -11.98
C HIS A 167 -4.76 -6.04 -11.21
N ALA A 168 -5.75 -5.80 -10.33
CA ALA A 168 -6.49 -6.84 -9.62
C ALA A 168 -7.88 -7.12 -10.25
N ILE A 169 -8.06 -6.75 -11.52
CA ILE A 169 -9.35 -6.78 -12.23
C ILE A 169 -9.34 -7.90 -13.28
N GLY A 170 -10.45 -8.61 -13.43
CA GLY A 170 -10.71 -9.54 -14.53
C GLY A 170 -10.96 -10.98 -14.09
N LEU A 171 -11.94 -11.63 -14.73
CA LEU A 171 -12.26 -13.05 -14.54
C LEU A 171 -11.28 -13.97 -15.31
N ASP A 172 -10.76 -13.46 -16.44
CA ASP A 172 -9.83 -14.17 -17.33
C ASP A 172 -8.38 -13.69 -17.18
N ALA A 173 -8.07 -12.95 -16.11
CA ALA A 173 -6.70 -12.56 -15.83
C ALA A 173 -5.85 -13.84 -15.73
N SER A 174 -4.84 -13.98 -16.59
CA SER A 174 -3.90 -15.12 -16.56
C SER A 174 -3.18 -15.23 -15.22
N ASP A 175 -3.12 -14.11 -14.50
CA ASP A 175 -2.56 -13.95 -13.16
C ASP A 175 -3.68 -13.55 -12.20
N ALA A 176 -4.58 -14.47 -11.88
CA ALA A 176 -5.55 -14.26 -10.81
C ALA A 176 -4.83 -14.35 -9.44
N VAL A 177 -5.22 -13.51 -8.48
CA VAL A 177 -4.73 -13.58 -7.09
C VAL A 177 -5.40 -14.79 -6.41
N VAL A 178 -4.95 -16.00 -6.75
CA VAL A 178 -5.39 -17.24 -6.11
C VAL A 178 -4.14 -18.04 -5.76
N GLY A 179 -3.67 -17.94 -4.51
CA GLY A 179 -2.69 -18.85 -3.92
C GLY A 179 -1.35 -19.02 -4.64
N ASN A 180 -0.29 -18.38 -4.11
CA ASN A 180 1.13 -18.76 -4.19
C ASN A 180 1.75 -19.21 -5.53
N SER A 181 1.19 -18.87 -6.70
CA SER A 181 1.91 -19.01 -7.97
C SER A 181 1.27 -18.16 -9.07
N SER A 182 2.06 -17.70 -10.02
CA SER A 182 1.54 -17.28 -11.33
C SER A 182 0.93 -18.53 -11.97
N GLY A 183 -0.40 -18.62 -11.94
CA GLY A 183 -1.06 -19.90 -12.17
C GLY A 183 -2.51 -19.75 -12.55
N ASN A 184 -2.85 -20.45 -13.62
CA ASN A 184 -4.20 -20.73 -14.10
C ASN A 184 -5.22 -20.81 -12.96
N ALA A 185 -6.08 -19.79 -12.86
CA ALA A 185 -7.10 -19.66 -11.81
C ALA A 185 -7.94 -20.95 -11.65
N ALA A 186 -8.18 -21.69 -12.74
CA ALA A 186 -8.93 -22.93 -12.71
C ALA A 186 -8.21 -24.06 -11.96
N GLU A 187 -6.89 -24.19 -12.10
CA GLU A 187 -6.11 -25.18 -11.35
C GLU A 187 -5.95 -24.78 -9.88
N GLY A 188 -5.79 -23.47 -9.60
CA GLY A 188 -5.75 -22.95 -8.23
C GLY A 188 -7.05 -23.21 -7.47
N LEU A 189 -8.20 -23.00 -8.11
CA LEU A 189 -9.52 -23.31 -7.55
C LEU A 189 -9.73 -24.82 -7.33
N ALA A 190 -9.23 -25.67 -8.24
CA ALA A 190 -9.35 -27.12 -8.12
C ALA A 190 -8.49 -27.71 -6.99
N GLY A 191 -7.35 -27.09 -6.66
CA GLY A 191 -6.43 -27.52 -5.61
C GLY A 191 -6.67 -26.90 -4.22
N ALA A 192 -7.59 -25.95 -4.09
CA ALA A 192 -7.80 -25.22 -2.85
C ALA A 192 -8.36 -26.12 -1.74
N ALA A 193 -7.75 -26.05 -0.55
CA ALA A 193 -8.22 -26.79 0.64
C ALA A 193 -9.62 -26.36 1.09
N ARG A 194 -10.03 -25.13 0.73
CA ARG A 194 -11.38 -24.58 0.90
C ARG A 194 -11.68 -23.65 -0.28
N THR A 195 -12.85 -23.80 -0.87
CA THR A 195 -13.38 -22.90 -1.91
C THR A 195 -14.50 -22.08 -1.29
N ILE A 196 -14.37 -20.75 -1.30
CA ILE A 196 -15.45 -19.85 -0.90
C ILE A 196 -16.05 -19.29 -2.19
N GLU A 197 -17.28 -19.70 -2.49
CA GLU A 197 -18.02 -19.22 -3.65
C GLU A 197 -18.83 -18.00 -3.22
N ALA A 198 -18.35 -16.80 -3.55
CA ALA A 198 -19.11 -15.58 -3.40
C ALA A 198 -20.09 -15.47 -4.57
N VAL A 199 -21.32 -15.97 -4.38
CA VAL A 199 -22.41 -15.69 -5.32
C VAL A 199 -22.81 -14.24 -5.11
N TYR A 200 -22.39 -13.36 -6.03
CA TYR A 200 -22.86 -11.98 -6.08
C TYR A 200 -24.34 -11.96 -6.49
N SER A 201 -25.24 -12.28 -5.55
CA SER A 201 -26.65 -12.00 -5.74
C SER A 201 -26.81 -10.49 -5.65
N TYR A 202 -27.12 -9.87 -6.77
CA TYR A 202 -27.28 -8.42 -6.90
C TYR A 202 -28.74 -8.04 -6.59
N PRO A 203 -29.04 -7.27 -5.53
CA PRO A 203 -30.29 -6.50 -5.52
C PRO A 203 -30.09 -4.98 -5.41
N HIS A 204 -28.89 -4.44 -5.20
CA HIS A 204 -28.74 -3.00 -4.93
C HIS A 204 -27.63 -2.35 -5.75
N GLN A 205 -28.03 -1.83 -6.92
CA GLN A 205 -27.34 -0.76 -7.64
C GLN A 205 -27.33 0.47 -6.73
N ASN A 206 -26.29 0.65 -5.94
CA ASN A 206 -25.96 1.98 -5.43
C ASN A 206 -25.33 2.75 -6.58
N HIS A 207 -26.19 3.41 -7.36
CA HIS A 207 -25.82 4.62 -8.06
C HIS A 207 -25.30 5.62 -7.02
N ALA A 208 -23.99 5.78 -6.92
CA ALA A 208 -23.39 7.03 -6.47
C ALA A 208 -22.65 7.62 -7.68
N THR A 209 -23.16 8.76 -8.10
CA THR A 209 -22.87 9.53 -9.32
C THR A 209 -21.51 10.22 -9.29
N MET A 210 -21.08 10.63 -10.50
CA MET A 210 -20.07 11.64 -10.84
C MET A 210 -19.74 12.67 -9.76
#